data_AF-A0A5B7H742-F1
#
_entry.id   AF-A0A5B7H742-F1
#
_cell.length_a   1.000
_cell.length_b   1.000
_cell.length_c   1.000
_cell.angle_alpha   90.00
_cell.angle_beta   90.00
_cell.angle_gamma   90.00
#
_symmetry.space_group_name_H-M   'P 1'
#
loop_
_entity.id
_entity.type
_entity.pdbx_description
1 polymer ?
#
loop_
_entity_poly.entity_id
_entity_poly.type
_entity_poly.pdbx_seq_one_letter_code
_entity_poly.pdbx_strand_id
1 'polypeptide(L)'
;MTTSASDGKAAKMLDALQSDLKALCMETKKRYPHIKDSCEEAIIKVRGASMNPQSSLSQITSQVLYPLVQAAETKDPKIVKLSLTLMQRLIVADVVDTNSGEHVVETLWMLMEAGIEELKVLQTVTLLLTTSAVIQGATLAKALVLCFRLHFTKDATVVNTASATVRQLVSVVFERVVAEDAKYYKEER
;
A
#
# COMPACT_ATOMS: atom_id res chain seq x y z
N MET A 1 -24.76 -11.33 15.72
CA MET A 1 -23.67 -12.28 16.10
C MET A 1 -22.43 -12.16 15.19
N THR A 2 -22.22 -11.03 14.49
CA THR A 2 -21.15 -10.86 13.49
C THR A 2 -19.90 -10.12 13.99
N THR A 3 -19.92 -9.55 15.20
CA THR A 3 -18.86 -8.68 15.74
C THR A 3 -17.61 -9.43 16.23
N SER A 4 -17.72 -10.67 16.72
CA SER A 4 -16.58 -11.39 17.28
C SER A 4 -15.53 -11.84 16.25
N ALA A 5 -15.93 -12.06 14.98
CA ALA A 5 -15.03 -12.51 13.93
C ALA A 5 -14.26 -11.35 13.25
N SER A 6 -14.85 -10.15 13.19
CA SER A 6 -14.18 -8.93 12.70
C SER A 6 -13.11 -8.45 13.67
N ASP A 7 -13.41 -8.48 14.97
CA ASP A 7 -12.49 -8.01 16.03
C ASP A 7 -11.22 -8.87 16.07
N GLY A 8 -11.36 -10.19 15.88
CA GLY A 8 -10.22 -11.11 15.82
C GLY A 8 -9.33 -10.93 14.57
N LYS A 9 -9.88 -10.44 13.45
CA LYS A 9 -9.08 -10.12 12.25
C LYS A 9 -8.31 -8.82 12.43
N ALA A 10 -8.95 -7.79 12.99
CA ALA A 10 -8.31 -6.51 13.27
C ALA A 10 -7.15 -6.64 14.26
N ALA A 11 -7.34 -7.40 15.35
CA ALA A 11 -6.28 -7.67 16.32
C ALA A 11 -5.05 -8.37 15.68
N LYS A 12 -5.28 -9.43 14.90
CA LYS A 12 -4.21 -10.13 14.17
C LYS A 12 -3.47 -9.22 13.19
N MET A 13 -4.17 -8.28 12.55
CA MET A 13 -3.55 -7.31 11.65
C MET A 13 -2.65 -6.34 12.44
N LEU A 14 -3.12 -5.82 13.57
CA LEU A 14 -2.34 -4.92 14.43
C LEU A 14 -1.08 -5.62 14.98
N ASP A 15 -1.19 -6.88 15.39
CA ASP A 15 -0.03 -7.68 15.82
C ASP A 15 1.00 -7.86 14.69
N ALA A 16 0.53 -8.14 13.47
CA ALA A 16 1.38 -8.27 12.29
C ALA A 16 2.09 -6.95 11.95
N LEU A 17 1.35 -5.83 11.95
CA LEU A 17 1.92 -4.49 11.73
C LEU A 17 2.97 -4.16 12.78
N GLN A 18 2.72 -4.48 14.05
CA GLN A 18 3.68 -4.23 15.12
C GLN A 18 4.96 -5.07 14.94
N SER A 19 4.84 -6.34 14.56
CA SER A 19 5.99 -7.21 14.29
C SER A 19 6.84 -6.68 13.13
N ASP A 20 6.18 -6.29 12.06
CA ASP A 20 6.80 -5.75 10.87
C ASP A 20 7.49 -4.40 11.09
N LEU A 21 6.85 -3.48 11.83
CA LEU A 21 7.45 -2.20 12.22
C LEU A 21 8.68 -2.40 13.11
N LYS A 22 8.68 -3.41 13.99
CA LYS A 22 9.88 -3.78 14.77
C LYS A 22 10.99 -4.29 13.87
N ALA A 23 10.67 -5.10 12.86
CA ALA A 23 11.65 -5.57 11.89
C ALA A 23 12.28 -4.41 11.12
N LEU A 24 11.45 -3.47 10.65
CA LEU A 24 11.91 -2.25 9.97
C LEU A 24 12.80 -1.39 10.88
N CYS A 25 12.37 -1.14 12.11
CA CYS A 25 13.15 -0.41 13.13
C CYS A 25 14.52 -1.05 13.36
N MET A 26 14.57 -2.38 13.48
CA MET A 26 15.82 -3.11 13.68
C MET A 26 16.76 -3.05 12.47
N GLU A 27 16.20 -2.99 11.26
CA GLU A 27 16.98 -2.85 10.03
C GLU A 27 17.54 -1.43 9.86
N THR A 28 16.78 -0.41 10.26
CA THR A 28 17.14 1.00 10.07
C THR A 28 18.02 1.56 11.20
N LYS A 29 17.99 0.99 12.41
CA LYS A 29 18.63 1.56 13.62
C LYS A 29 20.09 2.01 13.50
N LYS A 30 20.90 1.34 12.67
CA LYS A 30 22.34 1.64 12.54
C LYS A 30 22.62 2.76 11.53
N ARG A 31 21.91 2.73 10.40
CA ARG A 31 22.19 3.58 9.23
C ARG A 31 21.23 4.76 9.11
N TYR A 32 20.03 4.62 9.66
CA TYR A 32 18.94 5.59 9.55
C TYR A 32 18.22 5.77 10.89
N PRO A 33 18.86 6.42 11.89
CA PRO A 33 18.27 6.59 13.22
C PRO A 33 16.91 7.31 13.20
N HIS A 34 16.74 8.31 12.33
CA HIS A 34 15.49 9.04 12.19
C HIS A 34 14.30 8.14 11.78
N ILE A 35 14.52 7.18 10.87
CA ILE A 35 13.47 6.23 10.46
C ILE A 35 13.14 5.28 11.60
N LYS A 36 14.14 4.88 12.39
CA LYS A 36 13.96 4.07 13.59
C LYS A 36 13.08 4.80 14.61
N ASP A 37 13.29 6.10 14.84
CA ASP A 37 12.46 6.89 15.76
C ASP A 37 11.02 7.02 15.25
N SER A 38 10.82 7.26 13.95
CA SER A 38 9.48 7.27 13.34
C SER A 38 8.78 5.90 13.38
N CYS A 39 9.52 4.80 13.26
CA CYS A 39 8.98 3.45 13.47
C CYS A 39 8.54 3.23 14.92
N GLU A 40 9.32 3.69 15.90
CA GLU A 40 8.95 3.59 17.33
C GLU A 40 7.69 4.38 17.65
N GLU A 41 7.53 5.58 17.08
CA GLU A 41 6.31 6.36 17.20
C GLU A 41 5.10 5.62 16.58
N ALA A 42 5.24 5.08 15.38
CA ALA A 42 4.20 4.29 14.73
C ALA A 42 3.81 3.05 15.56
N ILE A 43 4.78 2.37 16.18
CA ILE A 43 4.54 1.22 17.08
C ILE A 43 3.70 1.64 18.29
N ILE A 44 3.94 2.83 18.86
CA ILE A 44 3.15 3.35 19.98
C ILE A 44 1.71 3.57 19.54
N LYS A 45 1.48 4.13 18.35
CA LYS A 45 0.13 4.34 17.78
C LYS A 45 -0.59 3.01 17.53
N VAL A 46 0.08 2.03 16.92
CA VAL A 46 -0.47 0.68 16.69
C VAL A 46 -0.85 0.00 18.00
N ARG A 47 0.00 0.10 19.04
CA ARG A 47 -0.30 -0.46 20.37
C ARG A 47 -1.49 0.25 21.01
N GLY A 48 -1.52 1.58 20.94
CA GLY A 48 -2.64 2.38 21.45
C GLY A 48 -3.96 1.98 20.80
N ALA A 49 -3.94 1.72 19.48
CA ALA A 49 -5.10 1.24 18.75
C ALA A 49 -5.50 -0.18 19.18
N SER A 50 -4.53 -1.09 19.34
CA SER A 50 -4.80 -2.46 19.80
C SER A 50 -5.43 -2.52 21.20
N MET A 51 -5.19 -1.53 22.06
CA MET A 51 -5.79 -1.46 23.39
C MET A 51 -7.14 -0.74 23.44
N ASN A 52 -7.54 -0.07 22.35
CA ASN A 52 -8.77 0.70 22.27
C ASN A 52 -9.74 0.10 21.24
N PRO A 53 -10.81 -0.58 21.68
CA PRO A 53 -11.81 -1.18 20.80
C PRO A 53 -12.54 -0.19 19.87
N GLN A 54 -12.50 1.12 20.18
CA GLN A 54 -13.12 2.16 19.37
C GLN A 54 -12.16 2.77 18.33
N SER A 55 -10.87 2.45 18.41
CA SER A 55 -9.90 2.95 17.45
C SER A 55 -10.00 2.14 16.15
N SER A 56 -9.97 2.85 15.02
CA SER A 56 -9.98 2.21 13.71
C SER A 56 -8.58 2.24 13.10
N LEU A 57 -8.23 1.19 12.38
CA LEU A 57 -6.91 1.06 11.77
C LEU A 57 -6.69 2.15 10.68
N SER A 58 -7.76 2.64 10.06
CA SER A 58 -7.74 3.80 9.16
C SER A 58 -7.26 5.09 9.83
N GLN A 59 -7.59 5.33 11.11
CA GLN A 59 -7.15 6.53 11.85
C GLN A 59 -5.63 6.58 12.07
N ILE A 60 -4.99 5.41 12.13
CA ILE A 60 -3.55 5.29 12.36
C ILE A 60 -2.75 5.06 11.06
N THR A 61 -3.43 4.89 9.92
CA THR A 61 -2.80 4.45 8.66
C THR A 61 -1.77 5.46 8.17
N SER A 62 -2.05 6.76 8.23
CA SER A 62 -1.11 7.79 7.79
C SER A 62 0.16 7.84 8.65
N GLN A 63 0.04 7.66 9.97
CA GLN A 63 1.18 7.62 10.89
C GLN A 63 2.01 6.34 10.71
N VAL A 64 1.36 5.22 10.36
CA VAL A 64 2.08 3.99 10.02
C VAL A 64 2.76 4.12 8.66
N LEU A 65 2.15 4.79 7.69
CA LEU A 65 2.70 4.95 6.34
C LEU A 65 3.93 5.87 6.32
N TYR A 66 3.98 6.88 7.17
CA TYR A 66 5.09 7.85 7.24
C TYR A 66 6.49 7.22 7.30
N PRO A 67 6.83 6.34 8.27
CA PRO A 67 8.13 5.67 8.29
C PRO A 67 8.34 4.72 7.10
N LEU A 68 7.28 4.22 6.45
CA LEU A 68 7.41 3.35 5.27
C LEU A 68 7.87 4.14 4.05
N VAL A 69 7.35 5.35 3.87
CA VAL A 69 7.79 6.26 2.80
C VAL A 69 9.26 6.61 3.00
N GLN A 70 9.66 7.02 4.22
CA GLN A 70 11.07 7.29 4.53
C GLN A 70 11.96 6.06 4.32
N ALA A 71 11.49 4.87 4.71
CA ALA A 71 12.19 3.62 4.48
C ALA A 71 12.39 3.35 2.98
N ALA A 72 11.39 3.63 2.14
CA ALA A 72 11.50 3.49 0.70
C ALA A 72 12.52 4.48 0.10
N GLU A 73 12.57 5.72 0.61
CA GLU A 73 13.51 6.76 0.17
C GLU A 73 14.98 6.39 0.43
N THR A 74 15.26 5.48 1.37
CA THR A 74 16.63 4.98 1.59
C THR A 74 17.21 4.27 0.37
N LYS A 75 16.34 3.75 -0.51
CA LYS A 75 16.71 2.95 -1.69
C LYS A 75 17.57 1.71 -1.36
N ASP A 76 17.63 1.30 -0.09
CA ASP A 76 18.26 0.05 0.31
C ASP A 76 17.28 -1.10 0.04
N PRO A 77 17.60 -2.08 -0.82
CA PRO A 77 16.65 -3.11 -1.23
C PRO A 77 16.02 -3.89 -0.08
N LYS A 78 16.77 -4.11 1.01
CA LYS A 78 16.26 -4.86 2.17
C LYS A 78 15.26 -4.03 2.97
N ILE A 79 15.55 -2.74 3.17
CA ILE A 79 14.65 -1.79 3.84
C ILE A 79 13.39 -1.56 3.00
N VAL A 80 13.56 -1.31 1.70
CA VAL A 80 12.46 -1.12 0.74
C VAL A 80 11.55 -2.34 0.72
N LYS A 81 12.11 -3.56 0.67
CA LYS A 81 11.34 -4.80 0.66
C LYS A 81 10.49 -4.97 1.91
N LEU A 82 11.00 -4.58 3.09
CA LEU A 82 10.22 -4.55 4.32
C LEU A 82 9.08 -3.53 4.18
N SER A 83 9.41 -2.28 3.85
CA SER A 83 8.43 -1.19 3.66
C SER A 83 7.26 -1.58 2.74
N LEU A 84 7.56 -2.10 1.54
CA LEU A 84 6.53 -2.54 0.59
C LEU A 84 5.66 -3.68 1.15
N THR A 85 6.20 -4.57 1.97
CA THR A 85 5.41 -5.63 2.63
C THR A 85 4.37 -5.03 3.56
N LEU A 86 4.75 -4.03 4.36
CA LEU A 86 3.82 -3.36 5.27
C LEU A 86 2.76 -2.58 4.50
N MET A 87 3.16 -1.85 3.44
CA MET A 87 2.21 -1.13 2.58
C MET A 87 1.17 -2.09 1.97
N GLN A 88 1.61 -3.24 1.46
CA GLN A 88 0.70 -4.27 0.93
C GLN A 88 -0.30 -4.75 1.99
N ARG A 89 0.10 -4.91 3.26
CA ARG A 89 -0.84 -5.29 4.32
C ARG A 89 -1.88 -4.22 4.61
N LEU A 90 -1.47 -2.95 4.65
CA LEU A 90 -2.41 -1.84 4.81
C LEU A 90 -3.43 -1.81 3.66
N ILE A 91 -2.97 -2.08 2.44
CA ILE A 91 -3.86 -2.18 1.27
C ILE A 91 -4.84 -3.34 1.43
N VAL A 92 -4.38 -4.56 1.75
CA VAL A 92 -5.26 -5.74 1.96
C VAL A 92 -6.27 -5.51 3.09
N ALA A 93 -5.89 -4.74 4.12
CA ALA A 93 -6.76 -4.39 5.22
C ALA A 93 -7.86 -3.39 4.83
N ASP A 94 -7.82 -2.83 3.62
CA ASP A 94 -8.76 -1.84 3.08
C ASP A 94 -8.90 -0.58 3.97
N VAL A 95 -7.75 -0.09 4.45
CA VAL A 95 -7.66 1.08 5.35
C VAL A 95 -7.00 2.29 4.72
N VAL A 96 -6.53 2.14 3.47
CA VAL A 96 -5.82 3.18 2.72
C VAL A 96 -6.87 4.12 2.13
N ASP A 97 -6.91 5.35 2.63
CA ASP A 97 -7.72 6.43 2.09
C ASP A 97 -7.07 7.04 0.84
N THR A 98 -7.76 7.94 0.15
CA THR A 98 -7.26 8.58 -1.08
C THR A 98 -5.91 9.25 -0.86
N ASN A 99 -5.74 9.99 0.24
CA ASN A 99 -4.49 10.69 0.53
C ASN A 99 -3.33 9.70 0.77
N SER A 100 -3.52 8.69 1.63
CA SER A 100 -2.48 7.65 1.84
C SER A 100 -2.19 6.88 0.55
N GLY A 101 -3.21 6.64 -0.25
CA GLY A 101 -3.10 6.00 -1.56
C GLY A 101 -2.23 6.78 -2.55
N GLU A 102 -2.37 8.11 -2.59
CA GLU A 102 -1.50 8.98 -3.39
C GLU A 102 -0.04 8.88 -2.95
N HIS A 103 0.22 8.90 -1.63
CA HIS A 103 1.58 8.74 -1.09
C HIS A 103 2.18 7.36 -1.43
N VAL A 104 1.37 6.30 -1.41
CA VAL A 104 1.80 4.97 -1.86
C VAL A 104 2.16 5.00 -3.34
N VAL A 105 1.31 5.56 -4.21
CA VAL A 105 1.61 5.63 -5.65
C VAL A 105 2.87 6.46 -5.92
N GLU A 106 3.09 7.56 -5.20
CA GLU A 106 4.31 8.36 -5.34
C GLU A 106 5.55 7.58 -4.92
N THR A 107 5.47 6.85 -3.81
CA THR A 107 6.56 6.01 -3.33
C THR A 107 6.88 4.91 -4.35
N LEU A 108 5.86 4.25 -4.89
CA LEU A 108 6.02 3.21 -5.91
C LEU A 108 6.63 3.78 -7.20
N TRP A 109 6.24 4.99 -7.59
CA TRP A 109 6.83 5.68 -8.74
C TRP A 109 8.32 5.91 -8.55
N MET A 110 8.72 6.46 -7.40
CA MET A 110 10.12 6.72 -7.06
C MET A 110 10.95 5.43 -7.08
N LEU A 111 10.43 4.32 -6.54
CA LEU A 111 11.11 3.03 -6.54
C LEU A 111 11.24 2.43 -7.95
N MET A 112 10.21 2.56 -8.79
CA MET A 112 10.25 2.17 -10.20
C MET A 112 11.32 2.98 -10.95
N GLU A 113 11.40 4.30 -10.75
CA GLU A 113 12.44 5.12 -11.41
C GLU A 113 13.85 4.75 -10.96
N ALA A 114 14.00 4.31 -9.70
CA ALA A 114 15.27 3.81 -9.18
C ALA A 114 15.60 2.37 -9.62
N GLY A 115 14.65 1.64 -10.24
CA GLY A 115 14.82 0.23 -10.60
C GLY A 115 14.94 -0.70 -9.40
N ILE A 116 14.29 -0.38 -8.28
CA ILE A 116 14.41 -1.12 -7.02
C ILE A 116 13.14 -1.93 -6.76
N GLU A 117 13.31 -3.22 -6.47
CA GLU A 117 12.22 -4.13 -6.14
C GLU A 117 11.08 -4.08 -7.19
N GLU A 118 11.42 -3.93 -8.48
CA GLU A 118 10.47 -3.70 -9.60
C GLU A 118 9.27 -4.65 -9.60
N LEU A 119 9.51 -5.95 -9.38
CA LEU A 119 8.43 -6.94 -9.29
C LEU A 119 7.49 -6.65 -8.12
N LYS A 120 8.03 -6.27 -6.97
CA LYS A 120 7.24 -6.00 -5.77
C LYS A 120 6.52 -4.65 -5.87
N VAL A 121 7.12 -3.67 -6.53
CA VAL A 121 6.46 -2.43 -6.91
C VAL A 121 5.23 -2.73 -7.78
N LEU A 122 5.40 -3.55 -8.83
CA LEU A 122 4.31 -3.97 -9.70
C LEU A 122 3.19 -4.71 -8.94
N GLN A 123 3.56 -5.63 -8.06
CA GLN A 123 2.60 -6.34 -7.21
C GLN A 123 1.83 -5.39 -6.30
N THR A 124 2.51 -4.39 -5.72
CA THR A 124 1.89 -3.42 -4.79
C THR A 124 0.90 -2.51 -5.51
N VAL A 125 1.25 -1.98 -6.68
CA VAL A 125 0.32 -1.15 -7.47
C VAL A 125 -0.87 -1.98 -7.96
N THR A 126 -0.64 -3.23 -8.38
CA THR A 126 -1.72 -4.13 -8.81
C THR A 126 -2.69 -4.32 -7.66
N LEU A 127 -2.17 -4.66 -6.48
CA LEU A 127 -2.97 -4.87 -5.27
C LEU A 127 -3.79 -3.62 -4.93
N LEU A 128 -3.16 -2.44 -4.88
CA LEU A 128 -3.85 -1.17 -4.58
C LEU A 128 -5.04 -0.92 -5.51
N LEU A 129 -4.83 -1.12 -6.82
CA LEU A 129 -5.86 -0.89 -7.82
C LEU A 129 -6.89 -2.03 -7.95
N THR A 130 -6.65 -3.19 -7.34
CA THR A 130 -7.65 -4.27 -7.32
C THR A 130 -8.43 -4.35 -6.01
N THR A 131 -7.88 -3.82 -4.92
CA THR A 131 -8.52 -3.90 -3.59
C THR A 131 -9.52 -2.79 -3.35
N SER A 132 -9.26 -1.56 -3.78
CA SER A 132 -10.20 -0.45 -3.56
C SER A 132 -10.25 0.55 -4.70
N ALA A 133 -11.39 1.24 -4.81
CA ALA A 133 -11.64 2.27 -5.81
C ALA A 133 -11.18 3.68 -5.39
N VAL A 134 -10.42 3.81 -4.30
CA VAL A 134 -10.03 5.12 -3.72
C VAL A 134 -9.05 5.91 -4.59
N ILE A 135 -8.32 5.22 -5.47
CA ILE A 135 -7.39 5.83 -6.43
C ILE A 135 -8.14 6.15 -7.73
N GLN A 136 -8.23 7.45 -8.03
CA GLN A 136 -8.97 7.98 -9.18
C GLN A 136 -8.14 9.06 -9.91
N GLY A 137 -8.66 9.55 -11.04
CA GLY A 137 -8.12 10.70 -11.77
C GLY A 137 -6.64 10.57 -12.15
N ALA A 138 -5.87 11.63 -11.89
CA ALA A 138 -4.45 11.71 -12.25
C ALA A 138 -3.60 10.64 -11.54
N THR A 139 -3.93 10.30 -10.29
CA THR A 139 -3.23 9.28 -9.51
C THR A 139 -3.42 7.89 -10.10
N LEU A 140 -4.64 7.56 -10.56
CA LEU A 140 -4.91 6.32 -11.28
C LEU A 140 -4.13 6.25 -12.60
N ALA A 141 -4.13 7.35 -13.37
CA ALA A 141 -3.35 7.42 -14.61
C ALA A 141 -1.86 7.19 -14.35
N LYS A 142 -1.29 7.82 -13.31
CA LYS A 142 0.11 7.62 -12.90
C LYS A 142 0.40 6.17 -12.52
N ALA A 143 -0.49 5.52 -11.78
CA ALA A 143 -0.36 4.11 -11.41
C ALA A 143 -0.40 3.16 -12.63
N LEU A 144 -1.23 3.45 -13.64
CA LEU A 144 -1.25 2.70 -14.90
C LEU A 144 0.04 2.92 -15.71
N VAL A 145 0.49 4.17 -15.84
CA VAL A 145 1.76 4.50 -16.52
C VAL A 145 2.94 3.77 -15.87
N LEU A 146 2.96 3.68 -14.53
CA LEU A 146 3.96 2.92 -13.81
C LEU A 146 3.97 1.44 -14.26
N CYS A 147 2.81 0.80 -14.39
CA CYS A 147 2.72 -0.59 -14.88
C CYS A 147 3.25 -0.72 -16.32
N PHE A 148 2.92 0.24 -17.19
CA PHE A 148 3.46 0.27 -18.55
C PHE A 148 4.98 0.43 -18.57
N ARG A 149 5.55 1.32 -17.74
CA ARG A 149 7.00 1.49 -17.65
C ARG A 149 7.69 0.20 -17.19
N LEU A 150 7.10 -0.50 -16.22
CA LEU A 150 7.60 -1.80 -15.76
C LEU A 150 7.53 -2.90 -16.83
N HIS A 151 6.66 -2.77 -17.84
CA HIS A 151 6.63 -3.69 -18.97
C HIS A 151 7.83 -3.55 -19.92
N PHE A 152 8.56 -2.43 -19.87
CA PHE A 152 9.73 -2.17 -20.71
C PHE A 152 11.07 -2.35 -19.96
N THR A 153 11.04 -2.99 -18.79
CA THR A 153 12.27 -3.31 -18.04
C THR A 153 13.00 -4.50 -18.65
N LYS A 154 14.19 -4.82 -18.13
CA LYS A 154 15.04 -5.90 -18.67
C LYS A 154 14.70 -7.27 -18.08
N ASP A 155 14.05 -7.31 -16.92
CA ASP A 155 13.75 -8.56 -16.24
C ASP A 155 12.51 -9.22 -16.86
N ALA A 156 12.70 -10.40 -17.46
CA ALA A 156 11.62 -11.11 -18.15
C ALA A 156 10.44 -11.47 -17.24
N THR A 157 10.68 -11.71 -15.95
CA THR A 157 9.62 -12.00 -14.98
C THR A 157 8.77 -10.76 -14.73
N VAL A 158 9.42 -9.61 -14.54
CA VAL A 158 8.75 -8.31 -14.39
C VAL A 158 7.97 -7.97 -15.65
N VAL A 159 8.57 -8.09 -16.83
CA VAL A 159 7.93 -7.79 -18.13
C VAL A 159 6.67 -8.64 -18.34
N ASN A 160 6.76 -9.96 -18.10
CA ASN A 160 5.65 -10.89 -18.27
C ASN A 160 4.51 -10.61 -17.28
N THR A 161 4.87 -10.33 -16.02
CA THR A 161 3.90 -9.99 -14.98
C THR A 161 3.24 -8.65 -15.29
N ALA A 162 4.01 -7.64 -15.71
CA ALA A 162 3.51 -6.31 -16.06
C ALA A 162 2.53 -6.38 -17.24
N SER A 163 2.83 -7.21 -18.24
CA SER A 163 1.93 -7.44 -19.37
C SER A 163 0.57 -7.98 -18.92
N ALA A 164 0.54 -8.95 -18.00
CA ALA A 164 -0.69 -9.49 -17.44
C ALA A 164 -1.41 -8.46 -16.57
N THR A 165 -0.67 -7.78 -15.69
CA THR A 165 -1.18 -6.72 -14.82
C THR A 165 -1.85 -5.60 -15.61
N VAL A 166 -1.23 -5.09 -16.68
CA VAL A 166 -1.81 -4.01 -17.50
C VAL A 166 -3.17 -4.42 -18.08
N ARG A 167 -3.27 -5.62 -18.66
CA ARG A 167 -4.55 -6.14 -19.20
C ARG A 167 -5.62 -6.24 -18.12
N GLN A 168 -5.25 -6.74 -16.94
CA GLN A 168 -6.15 -6.86 -15.80
C GLN A 168 -6.60 -5.49 -15.31
N LEU A 169 -5.67 -4.56 -15.08
CA LEU A 169 -5.98 -3.24 -14.52
C LEU A 169 -6.82 -2.39 -15.46
N VAL A 170 -6.58 -2.46 -16.78
CA VAL A 170 -7.45 -1.82 -17.76
C VAL A 170 -8.88 -2.35 -17.62
N SER A 171 -9.06 -3.68 -17.53
CA SER A 171 -10.38 -4.30 -17.36
C SER A 171 -11.05 -3.82 -16.06
N VAL A 172 -10.32 -3.80 -14.94
CA VAL A 172 -10.80 -3.31 -13.64
C VAL A 172 -11.24 -1.84 -13.71
N VAL A 173 -10.50 -0.99 -14.41
CA VAL A 173 -10.87 0.43 -14.58
C VAL A 173 -12.18 0.56 -15.36
N PHE A 174 -12.37 -0.20 -16.44
CA PHE A 174 -13.63 -0.21 -17.18
C PHE A 174 -14.80 -0.75 -16.35
N GLU A 175 -14.58 -1.79 -15.54
CA GLU A 175 -15.59 -2.32 -14.61
C GLU A 175 -16.03 -1.27 -13.58
N ARG A 176 -15.09 -0.45 -13.08
CA ARG A 176 -15.40 0.67 -12.17
C ARG A 176 -16.31 1.70 -12.83
N VAL A 177 -16.03 2.08 -14.09
CA VAL A 177 -16.86 3.03 -14.85
C VAL A 177 -18.29 2.50 -14.98
N VAL A 178 -18.47 1.25 -15.39
CA VAL A 178 -19.80 0.63 -15.50
C VAL A 178 -20.54 0.63 -14.15
N ALA A 179 -19.83 0.36 -13.05
CA ALA A 179 -20.41 0.38 -11.71
C ALA A 179 -20.79 1.79 -11.25
N GLU A 180 -20.00 2.80 -11.61
CA GLU A 180 -20.27 4.22 -11.33
C GLU A 180 -21.48 4.72 -12.13
N ASP A 181 -21.55 4.44 -13.43
CA ASP A 181 -22.69 4.77 -14.29
C ASP A 181 -23.99 4.13 -13.77
N ALA A 182 -23.94 2.85 -13.39
CA ALA A 182 -25.10 2.14 -12.86
C ALA A 182 -25.62 2.72 -11.53
N LYS A 183 -24.76 3.35 -10.72
CA LYS A 183 -25.17 4.06 -9.50
C LYS A 183 -25.81 5.39 -9.86
N TYR A 184 -25.18 6.15 -10.75
CA TYR A 184 -25.69 7.44 -11.22
C TYR A 184 -27.13 7.32 -11.75
N TYR A 185 -27.39 6.35 -12.63
CA TYR A 185 -28.73 6.13 -13.18
C TYR A 185 -29.78 5.61 -12.19
N LYS A 186 -29.35 5.03 -11.05
CA LYS A 186 -30.26 4.61 -9.97
C LYS A 186 -30.63 5.75 -9.05
N GLU A 187 -29.75 6.73 -8.86
CA GLU A 187 -29.96 7.88 -7.99
C GLU A 187 -30.79 8.99 -8.66
N GLU A 188 -30.80 9.04 -10.00
CA GLU A 188 -31.66 9.94 -10.79
C GLU A 188 -33.11 9.44 -10.97
N ARG A 189 -33.46 8.25 -10.46
CA ARG A 189 -34.80 7.63 -10.58
C ARG A 189 -35.56 7.64 -9.27
#